data_AF-A0A957CKW9-F1
#
_entry.id   AF-A0A957CKW9-F1
#
_cell.length_a   1.000
_cell.length_b   1.000
_cell.length_c   1.000
_cell.angle_alpha   90.00
_cell.angle_beta   90.00
_cell.angle_gamma   90.00
#
_symmetry.space_group_name_H-M   'P 1'
#
loop_
_entity.id
_entity.type
_entity.pdbx_description
1 polymer ?
#
loop_
_entity_poly.entity_id
_entity_poly.type
_entity_poly.pdbx_seq_one_letter_code
_entity_poly.pdbx_strand_id
1 'polypeptide(L)'
;MQSFRRRTYSSLAEMAQDLAWPFRHRTQMRQAMRSGLVSFQFRERLMMAVTAVNECRYCAYYHARESERAGLSDDEIRELLAGELVHAPEEELPALLFAQHYAESNGRPNPINRQSLTTTYGPERAVAIETILHLIRMGNLLGNSTDWLLHKLSFGRLGRG
;
A
#
# COMPACT_ATOMS: atom_id res chain seq x y z
N MET A 1 18.65 1.51 23.35
CA MET A 1 17.47 2.02 22.59
C MET A 1 17.11 0.99 21.54
N GLN A 2 15.87 0.48 21.53
CA GLN A 2 15.42 -0.37 20.43
C GLN A 2 15.49 0.44 19.13
N SER A 3 15.98 -0.17 18.05
CA SER A 3 15.99 0.44 16.73
C SER A 3 14.57 0.49 16.17
N PHE A 4 14.19 1.61 15.57
CA PHE A 4 12.95 1.70 14.80
C PHE A 4 13.08 0.85 13.54
N ARG A 5 12.19 -0.13 13.35
CA ARG A 5 12.33 -1.17 12.30
C ARG A 5 11.46 -0.96 11.06
N ARG A 6 10.39 -0.16 11.16
CA ARG A 6 9.44 0.06 10.07
C ARG A 6 10.04 0.96 8.99
N ARG A 7 9.62 0.78 7.73
CA ARG A 7 10.12 1.57 6.60
C ARG A 7 9.70 3.03 6.72
N THR A 8 10.65 3.95 6.54
CA THR A 8 10.43 5.41 6.52
C THR A 8 11.00 5.99 5.22
N TYR A 9 10.71 7.25 4.94
CA TYR A 9 11.45 7.99 3.93
C TYR A 9 12.94 8.06 4.30
N SER A 10 13.80 7.87 3.29
CA SER A 10 15.25 7.99 3.46
C SER A 10 15.73 9.43 3.38
N SER A 11 14.95 10.30 2.72
CA SER A 11 15.27 11.72 2.56
C SER A 11 14.00 12.57 2.31
N LEU A 12 14.10 13.87 2.56
CA LEU A 12 13.05 14.83 2.22
C LEU A 12 12.83 14.96 0.70
N ALA A 13 13.88 14.72 -0.09
CA ALA A 13 13.79 14.75 -1.55
C ALA A 13 12.94 13.58 -2.08
N GLU A 14 13.09 12.37 -1.51
CA GLU A 14 12.24 11.22 -1.83
C GLU A 14 10.79 11.51 -1.46
N MET A 15 10.56 12.02 -0.25
CA MET A 15 9.22 12.40 0.22
C MET A 15 8.56 13.45 -0.69
N ALA A 16 9.29 14.50 -1.07
CA ALA A 16 8.76 15.55 -1.94
C ALA A 16 8.44 15.03 -3.35
N GLN A 17 9.23 14.09 -3.88
CA GLN A 17 8.96 13.46 -5.17
C GLN A 17 7.67 12.65 -5.13
N ASP A 18 7.48 11.81 -4.11
CA ASP A 18 6.25 11.02 -3.93
C ASP A 18 5.03 11.94 -3.74
N LEU A 19 5.13 12.99 -2.91
CA LEU A 19 4.03 13.95 -2.71
C LEU A 19 3.66 14.71 -3.99
N ALA A 20 4.63 15.01 -4.86
CA ALA A 20 4.38 15.66 -6.14
C ALA A 20 3.81 14.71 -7.20
N TRP A 21 4.02 13.40 -7.05
CA TRP A 21 3.69 12.40 -8.07
C TRP A 21 2.19 12.38 -8.43
N PRO A 22 1.22 12.35 -7.49
CA PRO A 22 -0.21 12.35 -7.82
C PRO A 22 -0.63 13.60 -8.61
N PHE A 23 -0.04 14.76 -8.31
CA PHE A 23 -0.32 16.01 -9.01
C PHE A 23 0.22 16.05 -10.44
N ARG A 24 1.31 15.32 -10.70
CA ARG A 24 1.90 15.16 -12.04
C ARG A 24 1.21 14.06 -12.86
N HIS A 25 0.57 13.10 -12.20
CA HIS A 25 -0.06 11.93 -12.83
C HIS A 25 -1.58 11.92 -12.66
N ARG A 26 -2.23 13.10 -12.73
CA ARG A 26 -3.68 13.25 -12.49
C ARG A 26 -4.57 12.34 -13.35
N THR A 27 -4.18 12.12 -14.61
CA THR A 27 -4.91 11.22 -15.51
C THR A 27 -4.84 9.76 -15.04
N GLN A 28 -3.65 9.28 -14.68
CA GLN A 28 -3.47 7.93 -14.12
C GLN A 28 -4.21 7.77 -12.80
N MET A 29 -4.16 8.79 -11.93
CA MET A 29 -4.93 8.84 -10.68
C MET A 29 -6.44 8.72 -10.94
N ARG A 30 -6.97 9.48 -11.90
CA ARG A 30 -8.39 9.41 -12.26
C ARG A 30 -8.74 8.01 -12.79
N GLN A 31 -7.87 7.43 -13.61
CA GLN A 31 -8.06 6.08 -14.13
C GLN A 31 -8.09 5.06 -13.00
N ALA A 32 -7.08 5.03 -12.13
CA ALA A 32 -7.01 4.10 -11.00
C ALA A 32 -8.20 4.22 -10.03
N MET A 33 -8.67 5.45 -9.78
CA MET A 33 -9.69 5.70 -8.77
C MET A 33 -11.14 5.66 -9.28
N ARG A 34 -11.38 5.96 -10.56
CA ARG A 34 -12.74 6.25 -11.08
C ARG A 34 -13.13 5.53 -12.37
N SER A 35 -12.23 4.78 -13.00
CA SER A 35 -12.54 4.11 -14.29
C SER A 35 -13.30 2.79 -14.15
N GLY A 36 -13.40 2.24 -12.93
CA GLY A 36 -13.91 0.88 -12.71
C GLY A 36 -12.90 -0.24 -13.00
N LEU A 37 -11.67 0.08 -13.48
CA LEU A 37 -10.61 -0.91 -13.71
C LEU A 37 -10.19 -1.65 -12.43
N VAL A 38 -10.30 -0.98 -11.28
CA VAL A 38 -10.08 -1.55 -9.96
C VAL A 38 -11.28 -1.17 -9.10
N SER A 39 -12.05 -2.18 -8.70
CA SER A 39 -13.23 -2.01 -7.83
C SER A 39 -12.81 -1.44 -6.47
N PHE A 40 -13.78 -0.93 -5.72
CA PHE A 40 -13.47 -0.39 -4.39
C PHE A 40 -12.95 -1.48 -3.44
N GLN A 41 -13.57 -2.66 -3.43
CA GLN A 41 -13.10 -3.81 -2.64
C GLN A 41 -11.68 -4.22 -3.03
N PHE A 42 -11.41 -4.38 -4.32
CA PHE A 42 -10.08 -4.77 -4.79
C PHE A 42 -9.02 -3.73 -4.42
N ARG A 43 -9.36 -2.44 -4.52
CA ARG A 43 -8.47 -1.35 -4.10
C ARG A 43 -8.12 -1.46 -2.63
N GLU A 44 -9.10 -1.68 -1.76
CA GLU A 44 -8.85 -1.78 -0.32
C GLU A 44 -8.03 -3.03 0.02
N ARG A 45 -8.23 -4.16 -0.66
CA ARG A 45 -7.34 -5.34 -0.53
C ARG A 45 -5.90 -5.03 -0.90
N LEU A 46 -5.67 -4.33 -2.03
CA LEU A 46 -4.33 -3.90 -2.44
C LEU A 46 -3.69 -2.96 -1.42
N MET A 47 -4.46 -2.01 -0.91
CA MET A 47 -4.01 -1.06 0.12
C MET A 47 -3.63 -1.80 1.43
N MET A 48 -4.46 -2.75 1.86
CA MET A 48 -4.25 -3.56 3.06
C MET A 48 -3.04 -4.49 2.92
N ALA A 49 -2.89 -5.17 1.78
CA ALA A 49 -1.76 -6.06 1.51
C ALA A 49 -0.40 -5.35 1.61
N VAL A 50 -0.28 -4.14 1.05
CA VAL A 50 0.94 -3.32 1.19
C VAL A 50 1.12 -2.82 2.61
N THR A 51 0.03 -2.42 3.26
CA THR A 51 0.04 -1.88 4.63
C THR A 51 0.48 -2.93 5.65
N ALA A 52 0.07 -4.19 5.50
CA ALA A 52 0.50 -5.30 6.34
C ALA A 52 2.02 -5.47 6.30
N VAL A 53 2.61 -5.43 5.10
CA VAL A 53 4.08 -5.55 4.91
C VAL A 53 4.85 -4.33 5.41
N ASN A 54 4.25 -3.14 5.38
CA ASN A 54 4.88 -1.90 5.86
C ASN A 54 4.59 -1.57 7.33
N GLU A 55 3.71 -2.32 7.99
CA GLU A 55 3.33 -2.19 9.40
C GLU A 55 2.93 -0.75 9.79
N CYS A 56 2.18 -0.07 8.92
CA CYS A 56 1.75 1.32 9.18
C CYS A 56 0.41 1.36 9.92
N ARG A 57 0.44 1.58 11.24
CA ARG A 57 -0.77 1.62 12.09
C ARG A 57 -1.85 2.61 11.66
N TYR A 58 -1.44 3.75 11.09
CA TYR A 58 -2.38 4.78 10.63
C TYR A 58 -3.16 4.30 9.41
N CYS A 59 -2.45 3.74 8.44
CA CYS A 59 -3.04 3.17 7.24
C CYS A 59 -3.83 1.91 7.56
N ALA A 60 -3.36 1.07 8.48
CA ALA A 60 -4.08 -0.13 8.91
C ALA A 60 -5.45 0.23 9.48
N TYR A 61 -5.50 1.22 10.39
CA TYR A 61 -6.76 1.72 10.94
C TYR A 61 -7.67 2.33 9.86
N TYR A 62 -7.12 3.18 8.99
CA TYR A 62 -7.91 3.86 7.96
C TYR A 62 -8.49 2.87 6.94
N HIS A 63 -7.66 2.00 6.38
CA HIS A 63 -8.08 1.06 5.34
C HIS A 63 -8.89 -0.12 5.88
N ALA A 64 -8.78 -0.49 7.16
CA ALA A 64 -9.74 -1.40 7.77
C ALA A 64 -11.15 -0.82 7.72
N ARG A 65 -11.32 0.46 8.10
CA ARG A 65 -12.62 1.15 8.05
C ARG A 65 -13.14 1.36 6.63
N GLU A 66 -12.26 1.64 5.67
CA GLU A 66 -12.68 1.72 4.26
C GLU A 66 -13.01 0.34 3.69
N SER A 67 -12.34 -0.73 4.12
CA SER A 67 -12.66 -2.12 3.76
C SER A 67 -14.05 -2.54 4.27
N GLU A 68 -14.39 -2.19 5.52
CA GLU A 68 -15.74 -2.39 6.07
C GLU A 68 -16.79 -1.68 5.20
N ARG A 69 -16.53 -0.42 4.81
CA ARG A 69 -17.42 0.35 3.91
C ARG A 69 -17.50 -0.24 2.51
N ALA A 70 -16.45 -0.88 2.04
CA ALA A 70 -16.42 -1.60 0.77
C ALA A 70 -17.19 -2.94 0.84
N GLY A 71 -17.53 -3.40 2.05
CA GLY A 71 -18.30 -4.61 2.31
C GLY A 71 -17.46 -5.87 2.53
N LEU A 72 -16.16 -5.73 2.84
CA LEU A 72 -15.33 -6.86 3.25
C LEU A 72 -15.77 -7.35 4.64
N SER A 73 -15.63 -8.65 4.90
CA SER A 73 -15.93 -9.21 6.21
C SER A 73 -14.84 -8.88 7.23
N ASP A 74 -15.19 -8.84 8.51
CA ASP A 74 -14.23 -8.65 9.61
C ASP A 74 -13.11 -9.70 9.59
N ASP A 75 -13.42 -10.92 9.16
CA ASP A 75 -12.46 -12.01 9.05
C ASP A 75 -11.44 -11.77 7.93
N GLU A 76 -11.91 -11.37 6.75
CA GLU A 76 -11.04 -11.01 5.63
C GLU A 76 -10.15 -9.81 5.98
N ILE A 77 -10.69 -8.79 6.65
CA ILE A 77 -9.92 -7.61 7.09
C ILE A 77 -8.80 -8.02 8.06
N ARG A 78 -9.11 -8.88 9.04
CA ARG A 78 -8.14 -9.35 10.04
C ARG A 78 -7.03 -10.16 9.39
N GLU A 79 -7.37 -11.01 8.43
CA GLU A 79 -6.41 -11.81 7.68
C GLU A 79 -5.53 -10.95 6.78
N LEU A 80 -6.10 -9.97 6.08
CA LEU A 80 -5.31 -9.04 5.27
C LEU A 80 -4.31 -8.26 6.13
N LEU A 81 -4.68 -7.85 7.34
CA LEU A 81 -3.75 -7.23 8.31
C LEU A 81 -2.66 -8.18 8.80
N ALA A 82 -2.95 -9.48 8.86
CA ALA A 82 -1.97 -10.52 9.16
C ALA A 82 -1.08 -10.88 7.95
N GLY A 83 -1.36 -10.33 6.76
CA GLY A 83 -0.66 -10.66 5.52
C GLY A 83 -1.19 -11.91 4.82
N GLU A 84 -2.33 -12.43 5.25
CA GLU A 84 -2.97 -13.60 4.68
C GLU A 84 -3.98 -13.21 3.58
N LEU A 85 -4.09 -14.02 2.54
CA LEU A 85 -4.92 -13.76 1.36
C LEU A 85 -6.03 -14.81 1.15
N VAL A 86 -6.41 -15.54 2.20
CA VAL A 86 -7.26 -16.74 2.12
C VAL A 86 -8.64 -16.45 1.53
N HIS A 87 -9.23 -15.30 1.87
CA HIS A 87 -10.56 -14.89 1.38
C HIS A 87 -10.52 -14.03 0.11
N ALA A 88 -9.34 -13.74 -0.44
CA ALA A 88 -9.24 -12.93 -1.64
C ALA A 88 -9.77 -13.69 -2.87
N PRO A 89 -10.51 -13.03 -3.78
CA PRO A 89 -10.94 -13.64 -5.03
C PRO A 89 -9.73 -14.15 -5.85
N GLU A 90 -9.89 -15.30 -6.50
CA GLU A 90 -8.80 -15.96 -7.25
C GLU A 90 -8.21 -15.05 -8.34
N GLU A 91 -9.07 -14.25 -8.98
CA GLU A 91 -8.66 -13.29 -10.00
C GLU A 91 -7.85 -12.10 -9.43
N GLU A 92 -7.92 -11.83 -8.12
CA GLU A 92 -7.20 -10.74 -7.46
C GLU A 92 -5.88 -11.21 -6.84
N LEU A 93 -5.75 -12.51 -6.53
CA LEU A 93 -4.57 -13.09 -5.89
C LEU A 93 -3.23 -12.73 -6.57
N PRO A 94 -3.07 -12.80 -7.91
CA PRO A 94 -1.80 -12.42 -8.55
C PRO A 94 -1.39 -10.97 -8.26
N ALA A 95 -2.34 -10.03 -8.25
CA ALA A 95 -2.07 -8.64 -7.93
C ALA A 95 -1.77 -8.42 -6.44
N LEU A 96 -2.39 -9.19 -5.54
CA LEU A 96 -2.17 -9.09 -4.10
C LEU A 96 -0.80 -9.65 -3.70
N LEU A 97 -0.39 -10.77 -4.29
CA LEU A 97 0.97 -11.30 -4.15
C LEU A 97 2.00 -10.32 -4.72
N PHE A 98 1.71 -9.74 -5.89
CA PHE A 98 2.54 -8.66 -6.44
C PHE A 98 2.61 -7.45 -5.51
N ALA A 99 1.51 -7.08 -4.84
CA ALA A 99 1.45 -5.98 -3.89
C ALA A 99 2.34 -6.21 -2.67
N GLN A 100 2.33 -7.43 -2.12
CA GLN A 100 3.24 -7.80 -1.02
C GLN A 100 4.70 -7.69 -1.46
N HIS A 101 5.05 -8.27 -2.62
CA HIS A 101 6.40 -8.18 -3.17
C HIS A 101 6.82 -6.72 -3.49
N TYR A 102 5.89 -5.90 -3.99
CA TYR A 102 6.09 -4.48 -4.22
C TYR A 102 6.45 -3.76 -2.93
N ALA A 103 5.75 -4.08 -1.83
CA ALA A 103 6.04 -3.50 -0.51
C ALA A 103 7.38 -3.98 0.05
N GLU A 104 7.69 -5.28 -0.06
CA GLU A 104 8.96 -5.88 0.36
C GLU A 104 10.17 -5.21 -0.32
N SER A 105 10.05 -4.97 -1.62
CA SER A 105 11.06 -4.33 -2.47
C SER A 105 11.06 -2.80 -2.41
N ASN A 106 10.31 -2.19 -1.48
CA ASN A 106 10.18 -0.73 -1.35
C ASN A 106 9.78 -0.04 -2.66
N GLY A 107 8.81 -0.61 -3.38
CA GLY A 107 8.28 -0.10 -4.64
C GLY A 107 9.19 -0.32 -5.84
N ARG A 108 10.15 -1.25 -5.75
CA ARG A 108 11.09 -1.60 -6.82
C ARG A 108 10.97 -3.07 -7.22
N PRO A 109 9.79 -3.51 -7.70
CA PRO A 109 9.60 -4.89 -8.12
C PRO A 109 10.49 -5.21 -9.33
N ASN A 110 10.93 -6.47 -9.44
CA ASN A 110 11.65 -6.96 -10.62
C ASN A 110 10.80 -6.75 -11.90
N PRO A 111 11.40 -6.33 -13.04
CA PRO A 111 10.72 -6.24 -14.33
C PRO A 111 9.85 -7.45 -14.71
N ILE A 112 10.29 -8.68 -14.37
CA ILE A 112 9.53 -9.90 -14.65
C ILE A 112 8.18 -9.90 -13.92
N ASN A 113 8.16 -9.50 -12.66
CA ASN A 113 6.94 -9.46 -11.84
C ASN A 113 5.97 -8.39 -12.37
N ARG A 114 6.51 -7.23 -12.80
CA ARG A 114 5.71 -6.17 -13.44
C ARG A 114 5.12 -6.63 -14.78
N GLN A 115 5.90 -7.36 -15.58
CA GLN A 115 5.43 -7.91 -16.86
C GLN A 115 4.31 -8.92 -16.64
N SER A 116 4.42 -9.78 -15.62
CA SER A 116 3.36 -10.74 -15.27
C SER A 116 2.05 -10.03 -14.96
N LEU A 117 2.07 -8.92 -14.21
CA LEU A 117 0.87 -8.14 -13.91
C LEU A 117 0.19 -7.62 -15.18
N THR A 118 0.98 -7.11 -16.13
CA THR A 118 0.48 -6.65 -17.44
C THR A 118 -0.12 -7.78 -18.26
N THR A 119 0.51 -8.96 -18.26
CA THR A 119 0.01 -10.13 -18.97
C THR A 119 -1.31 -10.65 -18.37
N THR A 120 -1.46 -10.63 -17.05
CA THR A 120 -2.67 -11.13 -16.37
C THR A 120 -3.85 -10.16 -16.46
N TYR A 121 -3.62 -8.86 -16.27
CA TYR A 121 -4.68 -7.87 -16.12
C TYR A 121 -4.88 -6.95 -17.33
N GLY A 122 -3.97 -7.01 -18.30
CA GLY A 122 -3.87 -6.03 -19.37
C GLY A 122 -3.19 -4.72 -18.92
N PRO A 123 -2.72 -3.90 -19.88
CA PRO A 123 -1.87 -2.75 -19.59
C PRO A 123 -2.57 -1.68 -18.75
N GLU A 124 -3.84 -1.38 -19.03
CA GLU A 124 -4.56 -0.32 -18.32
C GLU A 124 -4.82 -0.66 -16.85
N ARG A 125 -5.27 -1.89 -16.58
CA ARG A 125 -5.55 -2.35 -15.22
C ARG A 125 -4.25 -2.55 -14.44
N ALA A 126 -3.17 -3.02 -15.07
CA ALA A 126 -1.86 -3.09 -14.43
C ALA A 126 -1.34 -1.71 -13.99
N VAL A 127 -1.45 -0.69 -14.85
CA VAL A 127 -1.11 0.70 -14.50
C VAL A 127 -1.99 1.22 -13.36
N ALA A 128 -3.29 0.90 -13.36
CA ALA A 128 -4.19 1.27 -12.27
C ALA A 128 -3.81 0.62 -10.94
N ILE A 129 -3.47 -0.68 -10.94
CA ILE A 129 -2.98 -1.41 -9.77
C ILE A 129 -1.70 -0.77 -9.25
N GLU A 130 -0.68 -0.58 -10.09
CA GLU A 130 0.58 0.02 -9.67
C GLU A 130 0.42 1.44 -9.12
N THR A 131 -0.52 2.22 -9.69
CA THR A 131 -0.86 3.55 -9.16
C THR A 131 -1.38 3.45 -7.73
N ILE A 132 -2.28 2.49 -7.45
CA ILE A 132 -2.81 2.24 -6.10
C ILE A 132 -1.68 1.83 -5.15
N LEU A 133 -0.79 0.93 -5.57
CA LEU A 133 0.36 0.48 -4.77
C LEU A 133 1.33 1.63 -4.43
N HIS A 134 1.57 2.51 -5.39
CA HIS A 134 2.41 3.70 -5.17
C HIS A 134 1.79 4.65 -4.14
N LEU A 135 0.47 4.88 -4.21
CA LEU A 135 -0.24 5.74 -3.25
C LEU A 135 -0.19 5.20 -1.83
N ILE A 136 -0.44 3.90 -1.64
CA ILE A 136 -0.41 3.32 -0.30
C ILE A 136 1.00 3.27 0.26
N ARG A 137 2.01 2.98 -0.57
CA ARG A 137 3.40 3.07 -0.14
C ARG A 137 3.72 4.48 0.35
N MET A 138 3.34 5.52 -0.39
CA MET A 138 3.50 6.92 0.04
C MET A 138 2.82 7.15 1.40
N GLY A 139 1.56 6.74 1.57
CA GLY A 139 0.83 6.87 2.82
C GLY A 139 1.51 6.14 3.99
N ASN A 140 1.95 4.90 3.77
CA ASN A 140 2.64 4.10 4.76
C ASN A 140 3.96 4.75 5.21
N LEU A 141 4.78 5.21 4.25
CA LEU A 141 6.06 5.87 4.55
C LEU A 141 5.86 7.19 5.28
N LEU A 142 4.84 7.98 4.93
CA LEU A 142 4.49 9.20 5.69
C LEU A 142 4.16 8.86 7.15
N GLY A 143 3.23 7.94 7.38
CA GLY A 143 2.81 7.55 8.73
C GLY A 143 3.97 6.99 9.57
N ASN A 144 4.77 6.10 8.98
CA ASN A 144 5.94 5.53 9.66
C ASN A 144 7.03 6.56 9.91
N SER A 145 7.23 7.53 9.00
CA SER A 145 8.21 8.62 9.21
C SER A 145 7.77 9.56 10.33
N THR A 146 6.46 9.79 10.49
CA THR A 146 5.90 10.51 11.65
C THR A 146 6.18 9.77 12.95
N ASP A 147 5.90 8.45 13.00
CA ASP A 147 6.18 7.64 14.18
C ASP A 147 7.68 7.60 14.50
N TRP A 148 8.54 7.51 13.49
CA TRP A 148 10.00 7.60 13.66
C TRP A 148 10.43 8.94 14.27
N LEU A 149 9.88 10.05 13.79
CA LEU A 149 10.18 11.38 14.32
C LEU A 149 9.74 11.49 15.78
N LEU A 150 8.53 11.01 16.11
CA LEU A 150 8.05 10.96 17.49
C LEU A 150 8.95 10.09 18.37
N HIS A 151 9.36 8.92 17.88
CA HIS A 151 10.28 8.03 18.59
C HIS A 151 11.62 8.72 18.85
N LYS A 152 12.17 9.45 17.86
CA LYS A 152 13.43 10.19 18.02
C LYS A 152 13.32 11.32 19.03
N LEU A 153 12.32 12.20 18.89
CA LEU A 153 12.14 13.38 19.75
C LEU A 153 11.77 13.02 21.19
N SER A 154 11.08 11.90 21.39
CA SER A 154 10.67 11.42 22.71
C SER A 154 11.68 10.48 23.38
N PHE A 155 12.88 10.31 22.80
CA PHE A 155 13.89 9.34 23.26
C PHE A 155 13.33 7.91 23.40
N GLY A 156 12.46 7.53 22.46
CA GLY A 156 11.85 6.22 22.36
C GLY A 156 10.60 6.00 23.21
N ARG A 157 9.97 7.05 23.76
CA ARG A 157 8.73 6.92 24.56
C ARG A 157 7.48 6.85 23.70
N LEU A 158 7.47 7.48 22.53
CA LEU A 158 6.36 7.54 21.57
C LEU A 158 6.71 6.85 20.25
N GLY A 159 5.71 6.65 19.37
CA GLY A 159 5.92 6.14 18.00
C GLY A 159 6.23 4.64 17.92
N ARG A 160 5.81 3.84 18.91
CA ARG A 160 6.05 2.39 18.98
C ARG A 160 4.94 1.51 18.40
N GLY A 161 3.85 2.12 17.95
CA GLY A 161 2.69 1.38 17.44
C GLY A 161 2.94 0.76 16.08
#